data_AF-A0A7J0H615-F1
#
_entry.id   AF-A0A7J0H615-F1
#
_cell.length_a   1.000
_cell.length_b   1.000
_cell.length_c   1.000
_cell.angle_alpha   90.00
_cell.angle_beta   90.00
_cell.angle_gamma   90.00
#
_symmetry.space_group_name_H-M   'P 1'
#
loop_
_entity.id
_entity.type
_entity.pdbx_description
1 polymer ?
#
loop_
_entity_poly.entity_id
_entity_poly.type
_entity_poly.pdbx_seq_one_letter_code
_entity_poly.pdbx_strand_id
1 'polypeptide(L)'
;MPPWANIFQIISNGEYRSVEHRVLANALDEPRISVVEFFNMDKRDGSHRYGPLPELVTAERPALYRDFTVEEFHELHHSKGLDCKSLVEKLML
;
A
#
# COMPACT_ATOMS: atom_id res chain seq x y z
N MET A 1 -10.57 -1.58 0.47
CA MET A 1 -9.62 -1.26 1.55
C MET A 1 -8.67 -0.17 1.06
N PRO A 2 -8.33 0.85 1.87
CA PRO A 2 -7.42 1.90 1.42
C PRO A 2 -6.05 1.30 1.06
N PRO A 3 -5.40 1.77 -0.01
CA PRO A 3 -4.19 1.17 -0.60
C PRO A 3 -2.94 1.29 0.28
N TRP A 4 -3.02 1.99 1.42
CA TRP A 4 -1.86 2.51 2.13
C TRP A 4 -1.00 1.42 2.80
N ALA A 5 -1.61 0.29 3.18
CA ALA A 5 -0.87 -0.89 3.65
C ALA A 5 0.13 -1.41 2.60
N ASN A 6 -0.13 -1.14 1.31
CA ASN A 6 0.75 -1.53 0.22
C ASN A 6 2.07 -0.74 0.22
N ILE A 7 2.07 0.50 0.70
CA ILE A 7 3.29 1.32 0.76
C ILE A 7 4.31 0.67 1.69
N PHE A 8 3.87 0.22 2.87
CA PHE A 8 4.75 -0.42 3.85
C PHE A 8 5.37 -1.71 3.30
N GLN A 9 4.60 -2.48 2.54
CA GLN A 9 5.11 -3.65 1.82
C GLN A 9 6.15 -3.27 0.75
N ILE A 10 5.93 -2.19 0.01
CA ILE A 10 6.85 -1.74 -1.05
C ILE A 10 8.17 -1.22 -0.45
N ILE A 11 8.11 -0.29 0.50
CA ILE A 11 9.32 0.29 1.11
C ILE A 11 10.14 -0.74 1.89
N SER A 12 9.48 -1.78 2.42
CA SER A 12 10.16 -2.89 3.08
C SER A 12 10.68 -3.96 2.12
N ASN A 13 10.62 -3.73 0.80
CA ASN A 13 10.98 -4.69 -0.23
C ASN A 13 10.30 -6.07 -0.04
N GLY A 14 9.05 -6.09 0.43
CA GLY A 14 8.27 -7.32 0.62
C GLY A 14 8.50 -8.05 1.95
N GLU A 15 9.36 -7.55 2.84
CA GLU A 15 9.55 -8.10 4.18
C GLU A 15 8.25 -8.07 5.00
N TYR A 16 7.49 -6.97 4.87
CA TYR A 16 6.14 -6.89 5.39
C TYR A 16 5.11 -7.12 4.28
N ARG A 17 4.04 -7.84 4.61
CA ARG A 17 2.94 -8.12 3.69
C ARG A 17 1.72 -7.32 4.08
N SER A 18 1.21 -6.55 3.12
CA SER A 18 -0.13 -5.96 3.16
C SER A 18 -1.15 -7.08 3.01
N VAL A 19 -2.14 -7.13 3.90
CA VAL A 19 -3.15 -8.19 3.94
C VAL A 19 -4.54 -7.62 3.76
N GLU A 20 -5.42 -8.39 3.12
CA GLU A 20 -6.83 -8.05 3.00
C GLU A 20 -7.53 -8.22 4.34
N HIS A 21 -8.27 -7.19 4.76
CA HIS A 21 -9.18 -7.27 5.89
C HIS A 21 -10.62 -6.98 5.45
N ARG A 22 -11.58 -7.63 6.12
CA ARG A 22 -13.01 -7.39 5.93
C ARG A 22 -13.70 -7.23 7.29
N VAL A 23 -14.76 -6.44 7.29
CA VAL A 23 -15.67 -6.30 8.43
C VAL A 23 -16.97 -6.98 8.06
N LEU A 24 -17.42 -7.91 8.92
CA LEU A 24 -18.72 -8.54 8.77
C LEU A 24 -19.79 -7.67 9.44
N ALA A 25 -20.96 -7.60 8.82
CA ALA A 25 -22.15 -7.03 9.45
C ALA A 25 -22.55 -7.91 10.65
N ASN A 26 -22.87 -7.27 11.77
CA ASN A 26 -23.45 -7.96 12.90
C ASN A 26 -24.95 -8.14 12.63
N ALA A 27 -25.46 -9.36 12.76
CA ALA A 27 -26.89 -9.65 12.61
C ALA A 27 -27.67 -9.48 13.93
N LEU A 28 -26.96 -9.22 15.04
CA LEU A 28 -27.53 -8.96 16.36
C LEU A 28 -27.77 -7.46 16.56
N ASP A 29 -28.67 -7.10 17.48
CA ASP A 29 -29.09 -5.72 17.75
C ASP A 29 -27.99 -4.83 18.37
N GLU A 30 -26.87 -5.42 18.79
CA GLU A 30 -25.78 -4.69 19.44
C GLU A 30 -24.92 -3.92 18.42
N PRO A 31 -24.73 -2.59 18.60
CA PRO A 31 -23.91 -1.79 17.71
C PRO A 31 -22.42 -2.13 17.87
N ARG A 32 -21.72 -2.27 16.74
CA ARG A 32 -20.26 -2.34 16.71
C ARG A 32 -19.68 -1.01 16.23
N ILE A 33 -18.86 -0.39 17.06
CA ILE A 33 -18.18 0.88 16.77
C ILE A 33 -16.67 0.65 16.74
N SER A 34 -16.00 1.20 15.72
CA SER A 34 -14.54 1.21 15.63
C SER A 34 -14.08 2.51 14.99
N VAL A 35 -12.96 3.06 15.47
CA VAL A 35 -12.29 4.22 14.88
C VAL A 35 -10.96 3.74 14.30
N VAL A 36 -10.64 4.20 13.10
CA VAL A 36 -9.37 3.89 12.42
C VAL A 36 -8.66 5.19 12.06
N GLU A 37 -7.35 5.21 12.25
CA GLU A 37 -6.45 6.28 11.81
C GLU A 37 -5.43 5.71 10.81
N PHE A 38 -5.16 6.44 9.74
CA PHE A 38 -4.23 6.03 8.70
C PHE A 38 -3.05 7.02 8.64
N PHE A 39 -1.84 6.50 8.78
CA PHE A 39 -0.59 7.24 8.56
C PHE A 39 -0.18 7.11 7.10
N ASN A 40 0.04 8.25 6.42
CA ASN A 40 0.24 8.30 4.97
C ASN A 40 1.55 9.01 4.60
N MET A 41 1.97 8.83 3.35
CA MET A 41 3.11 9.55 2.74
C MET A 41 2.84 11.06 2.74
N ASP A 42 3.91 11.83 2.92
CA ASP A 42 3.84 13.27 2.87
C ASP A 42 3.59 13.74 1.42
N LYS A 43 2.76 14.78 1.27
CA LYS A 43 2.40 15.39 -0.03
C LYS A 43 3.23 16.63 -0.36
N ARG A 44 4.28 16.91 0.43
CA ARG A 44 5.01 18.18 0.36
C ARG A 44 5.80 18.39 -0.92
N ASP A 45 6.12 17.32 -1.67
CA ASP A 45 6.80 17.41 -2.96
C ASP A 45 6.35 16.26 -3.87
N GLY A 46 5.55 16.58 -4.89
CA GLY A 46 5.05 15.61 -5.90
C GLY A 46 6.13 15.02 -6.81
N SER A 47 7.38 15.48 -6.68
CA SER A 47 8.50 14.87 -7.40
C SER A 47 9.20 13.76 -6.61
N HIS A 48 8.90 13.62 -5.31
CA HIS A 48 9.55 12.61 -4.48
C HIS A 48 9.15 11.20 -4.92
N ARG A 49 10.17 10.36 -5.12
CA ARG A 49 10.00 8.97 -5.54
C ARG A 49 10.10 8.05 -4.34
N TYR A 50 9.15 7.13 -4.25
CA TYR A 50 9.08 6.09 -3.22
C TYR A 50 9.34 4.74 -3.88
N GLY A 51 10.03 3.87 -3.16
CA GLY A 51 10.42 2.53 -3.62
C GLY A 51 10.99 1.74 -2.45
N PRO A 52 11.56 0.55 -2.70
CA PRO A 52 12.27 -0.22 -1.68
C PRO A 52 13.34 0.64 -0.99
N LEU A 53 13.42 0.58 0.33
CA LEU A 53 14.49 1.24 1.08
C LEU A 53 15.85 0.72 0.60
N PRO A 54 16.81 1.60 0.25
CA PRO A 54 18.10 1.19 -0.29
C PRO A 54 18.85 0.17 0.59
N GLU A 55 18.71 0.29 1.91
CA GLU A 55 19.32 -0.60 2.90
C GLU A 55 18.76 -2.04 2.85
N LEU A 56 17.59 -2.24 2.23
CA LEU A 56 16.94 -3.54 2.10
C LEU A 56 17.19 -4.21 0.75
N VAL A 57 17.83 -3.52 -0.19
CA VAL A 57 18.17 -4.00 -1.53
C VAL A 57 19.64 -4.46 -1.55
N THR A 58 19.85 -5.73 -1.87
CA THR A 58 21.18 -6.37 -1.91
C THR A 58 21.30 -7.28 -3.13
N ALA A 59 22.50 -7.84 -3.39
CA ALA A 59 22.68 -8.79 -4.48
C ALA A 59 21.86 -10.08 -4.27
N GLU A 60 21.72 -10.51 -3.03
CA GLU A 60 20.97 -11.71 -2.64
C GLU A 60 19.46 -11.45 -2.55
N ARG A 61 19.07 -10.19 -2.30
CA ARG A 61 17.66 -9.75 -2.24
C ARG A 61 17.49 -8.49 -3.11
N PRO A 62 17.31 -8.65 -4.44
CA PRO A 62 17.14 -7.52 -5.34
C PRO A 62 15.83 -6.78 -5.06
N ALA A 63 15.69 -5.60 -5.66
CA ALA A 63 14.45 -4.84 -5.60
C ALA A 63 13.31 -5.66 -6.23
N LEU A 64 12.19 -5.76 -5.51
CA LEU A 64 10.96 -6.38 -6.01
C LEU A 64 10.02 -5.36 -6.65
N TYR A 65 10.18 -4.09 -6.31
CA TYR A 65 9.28 -3.01 -6.71
C TYR A 65 10.07 -1.89 -7.39
N ARG A 66 9.43 -1.23 -8.36
CA ARG A 66 9.96 -0.02 -9.00
C ARG A 66 9.65 1.22 -8.16
N ASP A 67 10.39 2.28 -8.44
CA ASP A 67 10.09 3.60 -7.90
C ASP A 67 8.81 4.18 -8.52
N PHE A 68 8.07 4.95 -7.74
CA PHE A 68 6.83 5.65 -8.12
C PHE A 68 6.69 7.00 -7.40
N THR A 69 5.89 7.92 -7.92
CA THR A 69 5.53 9.17 -7.22
C THR A 69 4.20 9.02 -6.47
N VAL A 70 3.93 9.93 -5.52
CA VAL A 70 2.65 9.97 -4.81
C VAL A 70 1.48 10.10 -5.79
N GLU A 71 1.63 10.91 -6.84
CA GLU A 71 0.65 11.08 -7.91
C GLU A 71 0.40 9.77 -8.67
N GLU A 72 1.46 9.10 -9.13
CA GLU A 72 1.34 7.79 -9.80
C GLU A 72 0.60 6.79 -8.90
N PHE A 73 0.93 6.76 -7.60
CA PHE A 73 0.26 5.88 -6.64
C PHE A 73 -1.23 6.19 -6.50
N HIS A 74 -1.59 7.48 -6.41
CA HIS A 74 -2.98 7.91 -6.36
C HIS A 74 -3.75 7.56 -7.64
N GLU A 75 -3.16 7.77 -8.82
CA GLU A 75 -3.78 7.41 -10.11
C GLU A 75 -4.00 5.91 -10.25
N LEU A 76 -3.00 5.10 -9.90
CA LEU A 76 -3.11 3.65 -9.84
C LEU A 76 -4.17 3.21 -8.84
N HIS A 77 -4.31 3.94 -7.74
CA HIS A 77 -5.36 3.69 -6.77
C HIS A 77 -6.76 4.00 -7.32
N HIS A 78 -6.95 5.15 -7.95
CA HIS A 78 -8.26 5.56 -8.46
C HIS A 78 -8.70 4.77 -9.69
N SER A 79 -7.73 4.28 -10.49
CA SER A 79 -8.00 3.45 -11.66
C SER A 79 -8.29 1.98 -11.33
N LYS A 80 -8.05 1.54 -10.08
CA LYS A 80 -8.35 0.16 -9.69
C LYS A 80 -9.85 -0.03 -9.47
N GLY A 81 -10.40 -1.11 -10.01
CA GLY A 81 -11.76 -1.55 -9.73
C GLY A 81 -11.91 -2.10 -8.31
N LEU A 82 -12.82 -3.05 -8.09
CA LEU A 82 -13.02 -3.68 -6.77
C LEU A 82 -11.82 -4.54 -6.30
N ASP A 83 -10.89 -4.85 -7.20
CA ASP A 83 -9.71 -5.66 -6.89
C ASP A 83 -8.58 -4.85 -6.26
N CYS A 84 -8.31 -5.15 -4.98
CA CYS A 84 -7.30 -4.47 -4.18
C CYS A 84 -5.87 -4.98 -4.42
N LYS A 85 -5.67 -6.19 -4.98
CA LYS A 85 -4.33 -6.75 -5.27
C LYS A 85 -3.65 -6.09 -6.45
N SER A 86 -4.46 -5.57 -7.38
CA SER A 86 -4.02 -4.93 -8.61
C SER A 86 -3.07 -3.75 -8.45
N LEU A 87 -2.93 -3.15 -7.26
CA LEU A 87 -2.05 -1.99 -7.07
C LEU A 87 -0.59 -2.37 -6.80
N VAL A 88 -0.35 -3.38 -5.96
CA VAL A 88 1.02 -3.84 -5.65
C VAL A 88 1.64 -4.46 -6.89
N GLU A 89 0.87 -5.26 -7.62
CA GLU A 89 1.29 -5.94 -8.85
C GLU A 89 1.74 -4.94 -9.93
N LYS A 90 1.06 -3.80 -10.06
CA LYS A 90 1.43 -2.74 -11.03
C LYS A 90 2.73 -2.00 -10.68
N LEU A 91 3.26 -2.20 -9.48
CA LEU A 91 4.49 -1.59 -8.99
C LEU A 91 5.63 -2.60 -8.83
N MET A 92 5.40 -3.88 -9.10
CA MET A 92 6.47 -4.88 -9.18
C MET A 92 7.42 -4.57 -10.36
N LEU A 93 8.69 -4.97 -10.23
CA LEU A 93 9.66 -5.01 -11.33
C LEU A 93 9.44 -6.20 -12.28
#